data_AF-X1KEF3-F1
#
_entry.id   AF-X1KEF3-F1
#
_cell.length_a   1.000
_cell.length_b   1.000
_cell.length_c   1.000
_cell.angle_alpha   90.00
_cell.angle_beta   90.00
_cell.angle_gamma   90.00
#
_symmetry.space_group_name_H-M   'P 1'
#
loop_
_entity.id
_entity.type
_entity.pdbx_description
1 polymer ?
#
loop_
_entity_poly.entity_id
_entity_poly.type
_entity_poly.pdbx_seq_one_letter_code
_entity_poly.pdbx_strand_id
1 'polypeptide(L)'
;LVRFITEHGLDTRALCMTSVASGESGRLARDAGASDFFEKPFDLLLLADAVLRAAAGGVPGRPAARDRPPRRRHGKGPLDSLAAAALESLDGYRNALLDRPAASADTGKKMLLEFAGALVVAVEAKDPYTRRHSEHVAFYAENIARRVGLDTEQTETVGISGLLHDIGKIAVPDSVLTKPGPLSRKEFALIRQHPKVGAGILANVSLMSPEAELVRQHHENW
;
A
#
# COMPACT_ATOMS: atom_id res chain seq x y z
N LEU A 1 6.19 -1.99 -12.09
CA LEU A 1 4.73 -1.83 -11.82
C LEU A 1 4.07 -0.73 -12.66
N VAL A 2 4.46 0.55 -12.55
CA VAL A 2 3.81 1.64 -13.32
C VAL A 2 3.88 1.43 -14.83
N ARG A 3 5.04 1.00 -15.37
CA ARG A 3 5.18 0.61 -16.78
C ARG A 3 4.26 -0.54 -17.16
N PHE A 4 4.18 -1.58 -16.33
CA PHE A 4 3.28 -2.70 -16.56
C PHE A 4 1.81 -2.27 -16.65
N ILE A 5 1.35 -1.40 -15.74
CA ILE A 5 -0.03 -0.86 -15.74
C ILE A 5 -0.32 -0.08 -17.02
N THR A 6 0.63 0.74 -17.48
CA THR A 6 0.46 1.60 -18.66
C THR A 6 0.60 0.84 -19.99
N GLU A 7 1.52 -0.11 -20.09
CA GLU A 7 1.77 -0.92 -21.28
C GLU A 7 0.65 -1.93 -21.57
N HIS A 8 -0.05 -2.42 -20.53
CA HIS A 8 -1.15 -3.38 -20.68
C HIS A 8 -2.52 -2.71 -20.90
N GLY A 9 -2.55 -1.40 -21.19
CA GLY A 9 -3.76 -0.69 -21.61
C GLY A 9 -4.87 -0.67 -20.58
N LEU A 10 -4.54 -0.87 -19.29
CA LEU A 10 -5.51 -0.68 -18.22
C LEU A 10 -5.84 0.82 -18.19
N ASP A 11 -7.10 1.19 -18.33
CA ASP A 11 -7.59 2.57 -18.14
C ASP A 11 -7.50 2.98 -16.65
N THR A 12 -6.28 2.94 -16.12
CA THR A 12 -5.93 3.06 -14.71
C THR A 12 -4.80 4.06 -14.59
N ARG A 13 -5.06 5.20 -13.97
CA ARG A 13 -4.05 6.23 -13.71
C ARG A 13 -3.20 5.84 -12.51
N ALA A 14 -1.88 5.93 -12.65
CA ALA A 14 -0.92 5.51 -11.62
C ALA A 14 -0.30 6.74 -10.94
N LEU A 15 -0.45 6.85 -9.62
CA LEU A 15 0.20 7.86 -8.79
C LEU A 15 1.40 7.26 -8.08
N CYS A 16 2.58 7.87 -8.24
CA CYS A 16 3.80 7.37 -7.62
C CYS A 16 4.08 8.10 -6.30
N MET A 17 4.27 7.35 -5.22
CA MET A 17 4.67 7.91 -3.93
C MET A 17 6.15 7.65 -3.68
N THR A 18 6.92 8.68 -3.32
CA THR A 18 8.37 8.55 -3.06
C THR A 18 8.74 8.95 -1.63
N SER A 19 9.70 8.25 -1.02
CA SER A 19 10.29 8.61 0.27
C SER A 19 11.51 9.54 0.14
N VAL A 20 11.98 9.80 -1.08
CA VAL A 20 13.15 10.63 -1.35
C VAL A 20 12.77 11.78 -2.28
N ALA A 21 12.72 12.98 -1.69
CA ALA A 21 12.48 14.24 -2.38
C ALA A 21 13.71 14.66 -3.19
N SER A 22 13.91 14.04 -4.36
CA SER A 22 14.89 14.48 -5.34
C SER A 22 14.19 14.73 -6.66
N GLY A 23 14.69 15.71 -7.43
CA GLY A 23 14.19 15.95 -8.80
C GLY A 23 14.35 14.72 -9.71
N GLU A 24 15.15 13.73 -9.28
CA GLU A 24 15.37 12.46 -9.96
C GLU A 24 14.22 11.46 -9.72
N SER A 25 13.72 11.33 -8.50
CA SER A 25 12.55 10.48 -8.18
C SER A 25 11.33 10.85 -9.03
N GLY A 26 11.07 12.15 -9.19
CA GLY A 26 9.98 12.65 -10.03
C GLY A 26 10.23 12.45 -11.54
N ARG A 27 11.49 12.43 -12.00
CA ARG A 27 11.82 12.05 -13.39
C ARG A 27 11.58 10.55 -13.62
N LEU A 28 12.08 9.69 -12.74
CA LEU A 28 11.90 8.24 -12.83
C LEU A 28 10.42 7.83 -12.81
N ALA A 29 9.60 8.46 -11.95
CA ALA A 29 8.16 8.22 -11.94
C ALA A 29 7.50 8.56 -13.30
N ARG A 30 7.91 9.68 -13.92
CA ARG A 30 7.42 10.08 -15.25
C ARG A 30 7.87 9.13 -16.34
N ASP A 31 9.14 8.76 -16.36
CA ASP A 31 9.71 7.83 -17.34
C ASP A 31 9.11 6.41 -17.19
N ALA A 32 8.47 6.12 -16.06
CA ALA A 32 7.73 4.89 -15.83
C ALA A 32 6.25 4.97 -16.24
N GLY A 33 5.75 6.13 -16.69
CA GLY A 33 4.37 6.33 -17.10
C GLY A 33 3.42 6.77 -15.98
N ALA A 34 3.93 7.26 -14.85
CA ALA A 34 3.07 7.74 -13.77
C ALA A 34 2.29 8.99 -14.19
N SER A 35 1.01 9.04 -13.83
CA SER A 35 0.14 10.18 -14.07
C SER A 35 0.49 11.37 -13.17
N ASP A 36 1.03 11.12 -11.97
CA ASP A 36 1.64 12.13 -11.11
C ASP A 36 2.49 11.47 -10.01
N PHE A 37 3.18 12.27 -9.18
CA PHE A 37 3.92 11.80 -8.00
C PHE A 37 3.78 12.73 -6.79
N PHE A 38 4.01 12.18 -5.59
CA PHE A 38 4.05 12.94 -4.33
C PHE A 38 5.03 12.33 -3.31
N GLU A 39 5.42 13.12 -2.31
CA GLU A 39 6.51 12.79 -1.39
C GLU A 39 6.00 12.47 0.01
N LYS A 40 6.62 11.50 0.71
CA LYS A 40 6.43 11.29 2.14
C LYS A 40 7.28 12.27 2.97
N PRO A 41 6.77 12.79 4.10
CA PRO A 41 5.38 12.68 4.55
C PRO A 41 4.45 13.60 3.75
N PHE A 42 3.23 13.14 3.47
CA PHE A 42 2.19 13.90 2.78
C PHE A 42 0.97 14.08 3.70
N ASP A 43 0.20 15.14 3.45
CA ASP A 43 -1.14 15.29 4.01
C ASP A 43 -2.21 14.94 2.95
N LEU A 44 -3.47 14.83 3.39
CA LEU A 44 -4.59 14.50 2.51
C LEU A 44 -4.79 15.53 1.39
N LEU A 45 -4.41 16.79 1.61
CA LEU A 45 -4.49 17.83 0.58
C LEU A 45 -3.48 17.58 -0.53
N LEU A 46 -2.25 17.20 -0.20
CA LEU A 46 -1.21 16.88 -1.18
C LEU A 46 -1.56 15.64 -2.02
N LEU A 47 -2.14 14.61 -1.39
CA LEU A 47 -2.65 13.43 -2.10
C LEU A 47 -3.82 13.79 -3.01
N ALA A 48 -4.81 14.53 -2.49
CA ALA A 48 -5.97 14.97 -3.25
C ALA A 48 -5.60 15.79 -4.48
N ASP A 49 -4.66 16.71 -4.33
CA ASP A 49 -4.13 17.55 -5.39
C ASP A 49 -3.42 16.70 -6.47
N ALA A 50 -2.61 15.72 -6.06
CA ALA A 50 -2.01 14.77 -6.99
C ALA A 50 -3.08 13.93 -7.73
N VAL A 51 -4.12 13.46 -7.04
CA VAL A 51 -5.25 12.73 -7.65
C VAL A 51 -6.00 13.59 -8.65
N LEU A 52 -6.30 14.84 -8.32
CA LEU A 52 -7.02 15.76 -9.21
C LEU A 52 -6.20 16.10 -10.46
N ARG A 53 -4.89 16.36 -10.32
CA ARG A 53 -4.00 16.59 -11.47
C ARG A 53 -3.88 15.34 -12.33
N ALA A 54 -3.69 14.19 -11.68
CA ALA A 54 -3.67 12.92 -12.35
C ALA A 54 -4.98 12.68 -13.10
N ALA A 55 -6.16 13.04 -12.58
CA ALA A 55 -7.47 12.88 -13.23
C ALA A 55 -7.77 13.90 -14.34
N ALA A 56 -7.24 15.12 -14.24
CA ALA A 56 -7.41 16.18 -15.25
C ALA A 56 -6.56 15.98 -16.52
N GLY A 57 -5.67 14.98 -16.54
CA GLY A 57 -4.77 14.73 -17.69
C GLY A 57 -3.66 15.77 -17.82
N GLY A 58 -3.37 16.49 -16.73
CA GLY A 58 -2.42 17.61 -16.74
C GLY A 58 -0.97 17.16 -16.91
N VAL A 59 -0.24 17.86 -17.79
CA VAL A 59 1.22 17.79 -17.90
C VAL A 59 1.85 18.29 -16.57
N PRO A 60 2.90 17.62 -16.04
CA PRO A 60 3.41 17.86 -14.70
C PRO A 60 4.28 19.12 -14.62
N GLY A 61 3.76 20.16 -13.98
CA GLY A 61 4.52 21.32 -13.53
C GLY A 61 4.39 21.49 -12.03
N ARG A 62 5.51 21.47 -11.31
CA ARG A 62 5.57 21.91 -9.91
C ARG A 62 5.00 23.34 -9.84
N PRO A 63 3.99 23.68 -9.02
CA PRO A 63 3.76 25.08 -8.70
C PRO A 63 5.04 25.60 -8.05
N ALA A 64 5.60 26.71 -8.54
CA ALA A 64 6.71 27.35 -7.86
C ALA A 64 6.33 27.55 -6.39
N ALA A 65 7.28 27.49 -5.47
CA ALA A 65 7.02 27.63 -4.03
C ALA A 65 6.27 28.93 -3.63
N ARG A 66 6.12 29.88 -4.58
CA ARG A 66 5.35 31.12 -4.48
C ARG A 66 3.84 30.98 -4.74
N ASP A 67 3.37 29.87 -5.31
CA ASP A 67 1.96 29.66 -5.68
C ASP A 67 1.20 28.77 -4.69
N ARG A 68 1.74 28.52 -3.49
CA ARG A 68 0.99 27.84 -2.43
C ARG A 68 -0.26 28.66 -2.11
N PRO A 69 -1.48 28.16 -2.33
CA PRO A 69 -2.66 28.86 -1.85
C PRO A 69 -2.55 28.96 -0.32
N PRO A 70 -2.96 30.11 0.27
CA PRO A 70 -2.96 30.25 1.72
C PRO A 70 -3.80 29.13 2.31
N ARG A 71 -3.34 28.54 3.43
CA ARG A 71 -4.05 27.50 4.18
C ARG A 71 -5.50 27.95 4.44
N ARG A 72 -6.44 27.54 3.59
CA ARG A 72 -7.87 27.82 3.78
C ARG A 72 -8.37 26.94 4.91
N ARG A 73 -9.01 27.56 5.90
CA ARG A 73 -9.78 26.87 6.93
C ARG A 73 -10.92 26.09 6.25
N HIS A 74 -11.16 24.89 6.78
CA HIS A 74 -12.07 23.88 6.25
C HIS A 74 -13.44 24.42 5.89
N GLY A 75 -13.89 24.11 4.67
CA GLY A 75 -15.28 24.13 4.25
C GLY A 75 -15.54 22.85 3.45
N LYS A 76 -16.68 22.19 3.72
CA LYS A 76 -17.10 20.91 3.13
C LYS A 76 -16.94 20.94 1.60
N GLY A 77 -15.93 20.24 1.08
CA GLY A 77 -15.59 20.25 -0.34
C GLY A 77 -15.73 18.87 -1.01
N PRO A 78 -15.66 18.78 -2.34
CA PRO A 78 -15.74 17.51 -3.09
C PRO A 78 -14.71 16.45 -2.65
N LEU A 79 -13.57 16.91 -2.12
CA LEU A 79 -12.50 16.06 -1.59
C LEU A 79 -12.89 15.33 -0.30
N ASP A 80 -13.75 15.92 0.52
CA ASP A 80 -14.25 15.27 1.74
C ASP A 80 -15.19 14.10 1.38
N SER A 81 -15.98 14.27 0.30
CA SER A 81 -16.87 13.22 -0.22
C SER A 81 -16.10 12.06 -0.86
N LEU A 82 -15.02 12.35 -1.58
CA LEU A 82 -14.16 11.32 -2.17
C LEU A 82 -13.41 10.53 -1.08
N ALA A 83 -12.88 11.23 -0.07
CA ALA A 83 -12.27 10.61 1.09
C ALA A 83 -13.26 9.75 1.87
N ALA A 84 -14.50 10.22 2.05
CA ALA A 84 -15.56 9.47 2.70
C ALA A 84 -15.93 8.19 1.92
N ALA A 85 -16.11 8.27 0.60
CA ALA A 85 -16.42 7.11 -0.24
C ALA A 85 -15.28 6.07 -0.27
N ALA A 86 -14.02 6.53 -0.26
CA ALA A 86 -12.86 5.66 -0.14
C ALA A 86 -12.82 4.95 1.23
N LEU A 87 -13.07 5.69 2.31
CA LEU A 87 -13.13 5.12 3.67
C LEU A 87 -14.28 4.12 3.82
N GLU A 88 -15.46 4.41 3.27
CA GLU A 88 -16.62 3.51 3.27
C GLU A 88 -16.33 2.22 2.48
N SER A 89 -15.67 2.33 1.33
CA SER A 89 -15.24 1.18 0.53
C SER A 89 -14.21 0.30 1.27
N LEU A 90 -13.34 0.90 2.08
CA LEU A 90 -12.32 0.21 2.87
C LEU A 90 -12.91 -0.44 4.13
N ASP A 91 -13.88 0.21 4.79
CA ASP A 91 -14.65 -0.41 5.87
C ASP A 91 -15.46 -1.61 5.34
N GLY A 92 -16.06 -1.47 4.16
CA GLY A 92 -16.70 -2.57 3.44
C GLY A 92 -15.72 -3.71 3.11
N TYR A 93 -14.50 -3.38 2.64
CA TYR A 93 -13.47 -4.38 2.35
C TYR A 93 -13.02 -5.13 3.60
N ARG A 94 -12.79 -4.43 4.71
CA ARG A 94 -12.41 -5.07 5.98
C ARG A 94 -13.47 -6.06 6.44
N ASN A 95 -14.74 -5.65 6.41
CA ASN A 95 -15.84 -6.53 6.77
C ASN A 95 -15.91 -7.71 5.79
N ALA A 96 -15.76 -7.50 4.49
CA ALA A 96 -15.75 -8.58 3.50
C ALA A 96 -14.55 -9.54 3.62
N LEU A 97 -13.39 -9.05 4.07
CA LEU A 97 -12.19 -9.85 4.31
C LEU A 97 -12.35 -10.74 5.55
N LEU A 98 -12.96 -10.22 6.61
CA LEU A 98 -13.23 -10.96 7.86
C LEU A 98 -14.49 -11.86 7.76
N ASP A 99 -15.50 -11.43 7.00
CA ASP A 99 -16.77 -12.14 6.82
C ASP A 99 -16.84 -12.97 5.54
N ARG A 100 -15.71 -13.13 4.82
CA ARG A 100 -15.64 -13.94 3.59
C ARG A 100 -16.23 -15.33 3.89
N PRO A 101 -17.36 -15.71 3.25
CA PRO A 101 -18.03 -16.96 3.60
C PRO A 101 -17.13 -18.11 3.19
N ALA A 102 -16.57 -18.78 4.18
CA ALA A 102 -15.97 -20.09 4.03
C ALA A 102 -17.02 -21.00 3.35
N ALA A 103 -16.79 -21.40 2.10
CA ALA A 103 -17.46 -22.59 1.58
C ALA A 103 -17.23 -23.71 2.61
N SER A 104 -18.22 -24.60 2.83
CA SER A 104 -18.31 -25.43 4.05
C SER A 104 -17.18 -26.44 4.33
N ALA A 105 -16.04 -26.33 3.63
CA ALA A 105 -14.76 -26.99 3.88
C ALA A 105 -13.68 -26.07 4.54
N ASP A 106 -13.95 -24.78 4.77
CA ASP A 106 -12.91 -23.75 4.90
C ASP A 106 -12.83 -23.02 6.27
N THR A 107 -13.46 -23.57 7.32
CA THR A 107 -13.44 -22.99 8.68
C THR A 107 -12.00 -22.82 9.22
N GLY A 108 -11.08 -23.71 8.86
CA GLY A 108 -9.68 -23.62 9.25
C GLY A 108 -8.93 -22.46 8.60
N LYS A 109 -9.13 -22.21 7.30
CA LYS A 109 -8.54 -21.07 6.59
C LYS A 109 -9.12 -19.76 7.09
N LYS A 110 -10.44 -19.71 7.38
CA LYS A 110 -11.07 -18.53 7.99
C LYS A 110 -10.43 -18.17 9.33
N MET A 111 -10.31 -19.11 10.27
CA MET A 111 -9.66 -18.86 11.56
C MET A 111 -8.20 -18.42 11.40
N LEU A 112 -7.48 -19.01 10.44
CA LEU A 112 -6.11 -18.64 10.14
C LEU A 112 -6.01 -17.19 9.64
N LEU A 113 -6.92 -16.76 8.74
CA LEU A 113 -6.94 -15.39 8.23
C LEU A 113 -7.35 -14.38 9.30
N GLU A 114 -8.31 -14.72 10.18
CA GLU A 114 -8.68 -13.88 11.32
C GLU A 114 -7.48 -13.69 12.27
N PHE A 115 -6.76 -14.77 12.58
CA PHE A 115 -5.56 -14.72 13.41
C PHE A 115 -4.43 -13.91 12.75
N ALA A 116 -4.22 -14.10 11.45
CA ALA A 116 -3.23 -13.35 10.68
C ALA A 116 -3.57 -11.85 10.65
N GLY A 117 -4.85 -11.49 10.51
CA GLY A 117 -5.33 -10.11 10.63
C GLY A 117 -5.05 -9.50 12.01
N ALA A 118 -5.25 -10.25 13.10
CA ALA A 118 -4.89 -9.79 14.44
C ALA A 118 -3.38 -9.54 14.60
N LEU A 119 -2.53 -10.37 13.99
CA LEU A 119 -1.08 -10.16 13.98
C LEU A 119 -0.69 -8.91 13.20
N VAL A 120 -1.34 -8.65 12.06
CA VAL A 120 -1.13 -7.41 11.29
C VAL A 120 -1.44 -6.19 12.14
N VAL A 121 -2.59 -6.18 12.82
CA VAL A 121 -2.96 -5.09 13.74
C VAL A 121 -1.91 -4.91 14.85
N ALA A 122 -1.39 -6.00 15.41
CA ALA A 122 -0.34 -5.95 16.43
C ALA A 122 0.98 -5.38 15.90
N VAL A 123 1.38 -5.74 14.67
CA VAL A 123 2.58 -5.19 14.02
C VAL A 123 2.39 -3.71 13.67
N GLU A 124 1.23 -3.33 13.11
CA GLU A 124 0.90 -1.94 12.81
C GLU A 124 0.81 -1.07 14.08
N ALA A 125 0.44 -1.64 15.23
CA ALA A 125 0.46 -0.90 16.50
C ALA A 125 1.88 -0.47 16.91
N LYS A 126 2.93 -1.19 16.47
CA LYS A 126 4.33 -0.82 16.69
C LYS A 126 4.84 0.25 15.69
N ASP A 127 4.13 0.45 14.59
CA ASP A 127 4.47 1.39 13.52
C ASP A 127 3.36 2.45 13.37
N PRO A 128 3.48 3.60 14.08
CA PRO A 128 2.41 4.62 14.13
C PRO A 128 1.95 5.15 12.77
N TYR A 129 2.77 4.95 11.72
CA TYR A 129 2.49 5.41 10.36
C TYR A 129 1.63 4.45 9.54
N THR A 130 1.34 3.24 10.02
CA THR A 130 0.73 2.18 9.22
C THR A 130 -0.65 1.75 9.65
N ARG A 131 -1.39 2.47 10.51
CA ARG A 131 -2.77 2.05 10.86
C ARG A 131 -3.61 1.86 9.59
N ARG A 132 -4.14 0.65 9.41
CA ARG A 132 -4.97 0.23 8.25
C ARG A 132 -4.23 0.28 6.92
N HIS A 133 -2.91 0.46 6.93
CA HIS A 133 -2.10 0.51 5.72
C HIS A 133 -2.19 -0.82 4.96
N SER A 134 -2.06 -1.92 5.69
CA SER A 134 -2.06 -3.26 5.08
C SER A 134 -3.42 -3.60 4.49
N GLU A 135 -4.52 -3.16 5.14
CA GLU A 135 -5.88 -3.28 4.58
C GLU A 135 -6.01 -2.54 3.25
N HIS A 136 -5.46 -1.31 3.17
CA HIS A 136 -5.49 -0.52 1.94
C HIS A 136 -4.66 -1.19 0.84
N VAL A 137 -3.46 -1.66 1.16
CA VAL A 137 -2.58 -2.35 0.20
C VAL A 137 -3.26 -3.61 -0.33
N ALA A 138 -3.85 -4.42 0.54
CA ALA A 138 -4.61 -5.61 0.17
C ALA A 138 -5.78 -5.26 -0.78
N PHE A 139 -6.59 -4.26 -0.42
CA PHE A 139 -7.71 -3.81 -1.25
C PHE A 139 -7.27 -3.40 -2.66
N TYR A 140 -6.24 -2.56 -2.77
CA TYR A 140 -5.76 -2.13 -4.08
C TYR A 140 -5.12 -3.27 -4.86
N ALA A 141 -4.35 -4.13 -4.19
CA ALA A 141 -3.70 -5.27 -4.83
C ALA A 141 -4.74 -6.25 -5.43
N GLU A 142 -5.81 -6.57 -4.71
CA GLU A 142 -6.90 -7.40 -5.24
C GLU A 142 -7.60 -6.74 -6.44
N ASN A 143 -7.89 -5.44 -6.37
CA ASN A 143 -8.56 -4.75 -7.47
C ASN A 143 -7.69 -4.72 -8.73
N ILE A 144 -6.37 -4.53 -8.57
CA ILE A 144 -5.41 -4.62 -9.66
C ILE A 144 -5.38 -6.05 -10.21
N ALA A 145 -5.28 -7.07 -9.35
CA ALA A 145 -5.29 -8.49 -9.74
C ALA A 145 -6.52 -8.85 -10.58
N ARG A 146 -7.71 -8.46 -10.13
CA ARG A 146 -8.96 -8.66 -10.89
C ARG A 146 -8.93 -7.93 -12.23
N ARG A 147 -8.45 -6.70 -12.25
CA ARG A 147 -8.42 -5.87 -13.46
C ARG A 147 -7.45 -6.40 -14.53
N VAL A 148 -6.39 -7.08 -14.12
CA VAL A 148 -5.43 -7.74 -15.04
C VAL A 148 -5.83 -9.17 -15.41
N GLY A 149 -6.99 -9.64 -14.95
CA GLY A 149 -7.55 -10.93 -15.35
C GLY A 149 -7.02 -12.13 -14.58
N LEU A 150 -6.47 -11.95 -13.38
CA LEU A 150 -6.18 -13.09 -12.49
C LEU A 150 -7.47 -13.76 -12.04
N ASP A 151 -7.42 -15.08 -11.83
CA ASP A 151 -8.57 -15.82 -11.32
C ASP A 151 -8.86 -15.49 -9.84
N THR A 152 -9.95 -16.07 -9.31
CA THR A 152 -10.40 -15.81 -7.94
C THR A 152 -9.37 -16.24 -6.89
N GLU A 153 -8.70 -17.37 -7.08
CA GLU A 153 -7.71 -17.92 -6.14
C GLU A 153 -6.45 -17.07 -6.14
N GLN A 154 -5.94 -16.74 -7.33
CA GLN A 154 -4.79 -15.85 -7.51
C GLN A 154 -5.06 -14.45 -6.94
N THR A 155 -6.25 -13.89 -7.19
CA THR A 155 -6.66 -12.61 -6.63
C THR A 155 -6.68 -12.64 -5.10
N GLU A 156 -7.21 -13.71 -4.51
CA GLU A 156 -7.24 -13.88 -3.06
C GLU A 156 -5.83 -13.97 -2.47
N THR A 157 -4.94 -14.77 -3.07
CA THR A 157 -3.53 -14.86 -2.68
C THR A 157 -2.84 -13.50 -2.75
N VAL A 158 -3.07 -12.70 -3.80
CA VAL A 158 -2.51 -11.34 -3.91
C VAL A 158 -3.04 -10.43 -2.79
N GLY A 159 -4.34 -10.50 -2.49
CA GLY A 159 -4.95 -9.74 -1.40
C GLY A 159 -4.37 -10.08 -0.04
N ILE A 160 -4.31 -11.37 0.29
CA ILE A 160 -3.74 -11.86 1.56
C ILE A 160 -2.26 -11.48 1.66
N SER A 161 -1.50 -11.59 0.56
CA SER A 161 -0.10 -11.17 0.54
C SER A 161 0.06 -9.67 0.79
N GLY A 162 -0.81 -8.85 0.21
CA GLY A 162 -0.84 -7.41 0.47
C GLY A 162 -1.16 -7.09 1.93
N LEU A 163 -2.02 -7.88 2.58
CA LEU A 163 -2.32 -7.73 4.00
C LEU A 163 -1.13 -8.11 4.89
N LEU A 164 -0.37 -9.14 4.50
CA LEU A 164 0.70 -9.72 5.32
C LEU A 164 2.11 -9.21 4.97
N HIS A 165 2.26 -8.36 3.94
CA HIS A 165 3.56 -7.96 3.39
C HIS A 165 4.55 -7.45 4.45
N ASP A 166 4.04 -6.70 5.43
CA ASP A 166 4.83 -6.04 6.46
C ASP A 166 4.94 -6.85 7.76
N ILE A 167 4.40 -8.08 7.86
CA ILE A 167 4.36 -8.86 9.11
C ILE A 167 5.77 -9.13 9.69
N GLY A 168 6.79 -9.21 8.82
CA GLY A 168 8.17 -9.39 9.24
C GLY A 168 8.76 -8.20 10.01
N LYS A 169 8.09 -7.04 10.02
CA LYS A 169 8.49 -5.89 10.86
C LYS A 169 8.46 -6.22 12.36
N ILE A 170 7.81 -7.31 12.76
CA ILE A 170 7.86 -7.82 14.14
C ILE A 170 9.30 -8.04 14.65
N ALA A 171 10.24 -8.39 13.75
CA ALA A 171 11.65 -8.60 14.09
C ALA A 171 12.49 -7.32 14.09
N VAL A 172 11.92 -6.17 13.69
CA VAL A 172 12.63 -4.90 13.69
C VAL A 172 12.48 -4.23 15.07
N PRO A 173 13.58 -3.76 15.69
CA PRO A 173 13.52 -3.07 16.98
C PRO A 173 12.69 -1.79 16.94
N ASP A 174 11.94 -1.52 18.01
CA ASP A 174 11.08 -0.34 18.12
C ASP A 174 11.87 0.97 18.01
N SER A 175 13.09 0.99 18.56
CA SER A 175 14.01 2.13 18.46
C SER A 175 14.41 2.45 17.02
N VAL A 176 14.29 1.49 16.10
CA VAL A 176 14.53 1.66 14.67
C VAL A 176 13.25 2.02 13.94
N LEU A 177 12.13 1.32 14.19
CA LEU A 177 10.84 1.59 13.54
C LEU A 177 10.28 2.98 13.89
N THR A 178 10.44 3.41 15.15
CA THR A 178 9.87 4.67 15.65
C THR A 178 10.87 5.83 15.67
N LYS A 179 12.07 5.62 15.09
CA LYS A 179 13.15 6.61 15.14
C LYS A 179 12.70 7.93 14.50
N PRO A 180 12.78 9.07 15.22
CA PRO A 180 12.55 10.37 14.61
C PRO A 180 13.74 10.73 13.72
N GLY A 181 13.49 10.93 12.43
CA GLY A 181 14.51 11.33 11.46
C GLY A 181 15.12 10.18 10.65
N PRO A 182 16.19 10.44 9.89
CA PRO A 182 16.73 9.47 8.95
C PRO A 182 17.39 8.29 9.65
N LEU A 183 17.24 7.11 9.04
CA LEU A 183 17.91 5.89 9.46
C LEU A 183 19.36 5.87 8.95
N SER A 184 20.27 5.39 9.79
CA SER A 184 21.61 5.00 9.38
C SER A 184 21.55 3.78 8.45
N ARG A 185 22.63 3.54 7.71
CA ARG A 185 22.74 2.36 6.83
C ARG A 185 22.50 1.04 7.56
N LYS A 186 22.98 0.93 8.81
CA LYS A 186 22.80 -0.29 9.63
C LYS A 186 21.35 -0.47 10.05
N GLU A 187 20.68 0.60 10.48
CA GLU A 187 19.27 0.59 10.85
C GLU A 187 18.38 0.27 9.64
N PHE A 188 18.66 0.89 8.49
CA PHE A 188 17.95 0.59 7.25
C PHE A 188 18.14 -0.87 6.81
N ALA A 189 19.33 -1.45 6.99
CA ALA A 189 19.58 -2.86 6.70
C ALA A 189 18.71 -3.80 7.57
N LEU A 190 18.36 -3.41 8.80
CA LEU A 190 17.43 -4.18 9.64
C LEU A 190 16.01 -4.12 9.07
N ILE A 191 15.55 -2.94 8.65
CA ILE A 191 14.24 -2.81 8.00
C ILE A 191 14.18 -3.65 6.74
N ARG A 192 15.21 -3.62 5.87
CA ARG A 192 15.23 -4.39 4.62
C ARG A 192 15.11 -5.92 4.78
N GLN A 193 15.25 -6.45 5.99
CA GLN A 193 15.08 -7.88 6.25
C GLN A 193 13.63 -8.30 6.43
N HIS A 194 12.70 -7.37 6.69
CA HIS A 194 11.30 -7.71 6.98
C HIS A 194 10.60 -8.55 5.90
N PRO A 195 10.88 -8.42 4.58
CA PRO A 195 10.23 -9.28 3.58
C PRO A 195 10.66 -10.74 3.75
N LYS A 196 11.96 -10.96 3.96
CA LYS A 196 12.53 -12.29 4.20
C LYS A 196 12.05 -12.89 5.52
N VAL A 197 11.98 -12.08 6.57
CA VAL A 197 11.47 -12.52 7.87
C VAL A 197 9.98 -12.87 7.77
N GLY A 198 9.18 -12.02 7.13
CA GLY A 198 7.75 -12.24 6.91
C GLY A 198 7.50 -13.53 6.14
N ALA A 199 8.21 -13.73 5.03
CA ALA A 199 8.15 -14.99 4.28
C ALA A 199 8.56 -16.20 5.13
N GLY A 200 9.59 -16.08 5.97
CA GLY A 200 10.01 -17.13 6.88
C GLY A 200 8.95 -17.47 7.94
N ILE A 201 8.22 -16.47 8.45
CA ILE A 201 7.08 -16.67 9.36
C ILE A 201 5.97 -17.45 8.64
N LEU A 202 5.56 -16.97 7.46
CA LEU A 202 4.47 -17.57 6.69
C LEU A 202 4.79 -18.98 6.18
N ALA A 203 6.07 -19.28 5.90
CA ALA A 203 6.51 -20.62 5.48
C ALA A 203 6.28 -21.71 6.54
N ASN A 204 6.04 -21.35 7.81
CA ASN A 204 5.65 -22.30 8.85
C ASN A 204 4.15 -22.66 8.80
N VAL A 205 3.37 -21.98 7.96
CA VAL A 205 1.96 -22.24 7.75
C VAL A 205 1.81 -22.88 6.36
N SER A 206 1.54 -24.18 6.31
CA SER A 206 1.49 -24.95 5.06
C SER A 206 0.53 -24.37 4.02
N LEU A 207 -0.56 -23.76 4.47
CA LEU A 207 -1.58 -23.13 3.62
C LEU A 207 -1.18 -21.75 3.06
N MET A 208 -0.03 -21.19 3.43
CA MET A 208 0.39 -19.83 3.05
C MET A 208 1.64 -19.83 2.15
N SER A 209 1.94 -20.94 1.48
CA SER A 209 3.14 -21.02 0.62
C SER A 209 3.13 -20.00 -0.53
N PRO A 210 2.01 -19.80 -1.27
CA PRO A 210 1.93 -18.76 -2.30
C PRO A 210 2.12 -17.36 -1.75
N GLU A 211 1.50 -17.06 -0.60
CA GLU A 211 1.57 -15.76 0.06
C GLU A 211 2.97 -15.47 0.58
N ALA A 212 3.65 -16.47 1.13
CA ALA A 212 5.03 -16.35 1.61
C ALA A 212 5.99 -15.90 0.50
N GLU A 213 5.82 -16.41 -0.73
CA GLU A 213 6.65 -16.02 -1.87
C GLU A 213 6.39 -14.57 -2.30
N LEU A 214 5.12 -14.15 -2.38
CA LEU A 214 4.79 -12.76 -2.71
C LEU A 214 5.27 -11.79 -1.62
N VAL A 215 5.11 -12.14 -0.35
CA VAL A 215 5.63 -11.35 0.79
C VAL A 215 7.16 -11.23 0.71
N ARG A 216 7.87 -12.27 0.28
CA ARG A 216 9.33 -12.21 0.13
C ARG A 216 9.78 -11.15 -0.90
N GLN A 217 9.01 -10.98 -1.96
CA GLN A 217 9.41 -10.24 -3.16
C GLN A 217 8.91 -8.79 -3.20
N HIS A 218 8.14 -8.33 -2.21
CA HIS A 218 7.41 -7.05 -2.34
C HIS A 218 8.29 -5.78 -2.35
N HIS A 219 9.62 -5.88 -2.10
CA HIS A 219 10.60 -4.78 -2.31
C HIS A 219 11.49 -4.97 -3.53
N GLU A 220 11.31 -6.04 -4.30
CA GLU A 220 12.08 -6.27 -5.52
C GLU A 220 11.75 -5.20 -6.56
N ASN A 221 12.78 -4.77 -7.29
CA ASN A 221 12.63 -3.83 -8.39
C ASN A 221 12.69 -4.60 -9.71
N TRP A 222 11.86 -4.18 -10.67
CA TRP A 222 11.90 -4.65 -12.05
C TRP A 222 12.96 -3.89 -12.85
#